data_AF-A0A2I4FZB6-F1
#
_entry.id   AF-A0A2I4FZB6-F1
#
_cell.length_a   1.000
_cell.length_b   1.000
_cell.length_c   1.000
_cell.angle_alpha   90.00
_cell.angle_beta   90.00
_cell.angle_gamma   90.00
#
_symmetry.space_group_name_H-M   'P 1'
#
loop_
_entity.id
_entity.type
_entity.pdbx_description
1 polymer ?
#
loop_
_entity_poly.entity_id
_entity_poly.type
_entity_poly.pdbx_seq_one_letter_code
_entity_poly.pdbx_strand_id
1 'polypeptide(L)'
;MDLLKKGLVWRVGNGESIKIWGDRWIPQLSSYKIQSPIKCFTEVDMVAMLIDGEKSEWKVEVVKKVFNEVEAEIICGLPVSKTGRSNKQIWAPSKSGVFNVKSAYHFEMQMRRSGCLVEGSSPVQKWPSEEVDFGFVWRKMTQFLSMEELELTAIVLRNIWSRRNKFIFESCFNSPANIFEQAEMSKAEYMVANSAECPGRNLAEREEVRWRKPREGVTKLNWDAAFLKDSKRMGAGVVFRDQEWDILLSAFIP
;
A
#
# COMPACT_ATOMS: atom_id res chain seq x y z
N MET A 1 -15.48 14.03 3.73
CA MET A 1 -16.20 12.80 4.16
C MET A 1 -16.92 12.07 3.02
N ASP A 2 -17.06 12.66 1.83
CA ASP A 2 -17.90 12.08 0.76
C ASP A 2 -17.28 10.88 0.02
N LEU A 3 -15.95 10.80 -0.05
CA LEU A 3 -15.26 9.64 -0.64
C LEU A 3 -15.57 8.35 0.11
N LEU A 4 -15.51 8.40 1.45
CA LEU A 4 -15.84 7.27 2.31
C LEU A 4 -17.27 6.81 2.07
N LYS A 5 -18.22 7.74 2.03
CA LYS A 5 -19.60 7.42 1.69
C LYS A 5 -19.66 6.72 0.33
N LYS A 6 -18.99 7.22 -0.72
CA LYS A 6 -19.07 6.63 -2.07
C LYS A 6 -18.49 5.21 -2.18
N GLY A 7 -17.42 4.88 -1.44
CA GLY A 7 -16.80 3.56 -1.51
C GLY A 7 -17.31 2.52 -0.49
N LEU A 8 -18.15 2.93 0.47
CA LEU A 8 -18.78 2.01 1.42
C LEU A 8 -19.99 1.31 0.80
N VAL A 9 -19.95 -0.02 0.79
CA VAL A 9 -20.97 -0.92 0.25
C VAL A 9 -21.34 -1.94 1.33
N TRP A 10 -22.61 -2.30 1.41
CA TRP A 10 -23.10 -3.36 2.28
C TRP A 10 -22.77 -4.73 1.71
N ARG A 11 -22.13 -5.57 2.52
CA ARG A 11 -22.08 -7.01 2.34
C ARG A 11 -23.32 -7.61 3.00
N VAL A 12 -24.09 -8.35 2.20
CA VAL A 12 -25.30 -9.04 2.66
C VAL A 12 -24.93 -10.12 3.68
N GLY A 13 -25.61 -10.06 4.82
CA GLY A 13 -25.62 -11.11 5.84
C GLY A 13 -27.03 -11.73 5.88
N ASN A 14 -27.85 -11.26 6.82
CA ASN A 14 -29.27 -11.61 6.95
C ASN A 14 -30.21 -10.71 6.13
N GLY A 15 -29.71 -9.60 5.56
CA GLY A 15 -30.47 -8.69 4.70
C GLY A 15 -31.48 -7.78 5.41
N GLU A 16 -31.63 -7.87 6.74
CA GLU A 16 -32.69 -7.15 7.48
C GLU A 16 -32.47 -5.64 7.57
N SER A 17 -31.21 -5.19 7.46
CA SER A 17 -30.82 -3.78 7.61
C SER A 17 -30.37 -3.15 6.28
N ILE A 18 -30.66 -3.79 5.15
CA ILE A 18 -30.28 -3.31 3.82
C ILE A 18 -31.57 -3.12 3.03
N LYS A 19 -31.83 -1.88 2.60
CA LYS A 19 -32.91 -1.60 1.67
C LYS A 19 -32.51 -2.10 0.28
N ILE A 20 -33.43 -2.72 -0.43
CA ILE A 20 -33.19 -3.15 -1.81
C ILE A 20 -32.85 -1.94 -2.67
N TRP A 21 -33.63 -0.88 -2.51
CA TRP A 21 -33.55 0.35 -3.29
C TRP A 21 -32.78 1.42 -2.52
N GLY A 22 -31.88 2.12 -3.21
CA GLY A 22 -31.15 3.28 -2.68
C GLY A 22 -29.87 2.94 -1.90
N ASP A 23 -29.84 1.82 -1.16
CA ASP A 23 -28.62 1.34 -0.51
C ASP A 23 -27.65 0.73 -1.54
N ARG A 24 -26.35 0.81 -1.23
CA ARG A 24 -25.29 0.21 -2.04
C ARG A 24 -24.97 -1.18 -1.51
N TRP A 25 -25.35 -2.22 -2.22
CA TRP A 25 -25.10 -3.61 -1.80
C TRP A 25 -24.77 -4.57 -2.95
N ILE A 26 -24.68 -4.05 -4.18
CA ILE A 26 -24.36 -4.84 -5.38
C ILE A 26 -22.95 -4.50 -5.87
N PRO A 27 -21.91 -5.25 -5.48
CA PRO A 27 -20.51 -4.89 -5.71
C PRO A 27 -20.10 -4.85 -7.19
N GLN A 28 -20.84 -5.52 -8.07
CA GLN A 28 -20.48 -5.66 -9.49
C GLN A 28 -21.06 -4.54 -10.38
N LEU A 29 -22.00 -3.74 -9.86
CA LEU A 29 -22.56 -2.60 -10.59
C LEU A 29 -21.70 -1.34 -10.38
N SER A 30 -21.57 -0.52 -11.43
CA SER A 30 -20.79 0.72 -11.40
C SER A 30 -21.26 1.73 -10.33
N SER A 31 -22.56 1.73 -10.02
CA SER A 31 -23.15 2.58 -8.98
C SER A 31 -23.24 1.89 -7.61
N TYR A 32 -22.95 0.60 -7.54
CA TYR A 32 -23.24 -0.32 -6.43
C TYR A 32 -24.71 -0.45 -6.02
N LYS A 33 -25.62 0.15 -6.80
CA LYS A 33 -27.06 0.20 -6.54
C LYS A 33 -27.82 -0.49 -7.66
N ILE A 34 -28.96 -1.07 -7.29
CA ILE A 34 -29.95 -1.53 -8.25
C ILE A 34 -30.37 -0.36 -9.17
N GLN A 35 -30.39 -0.63 -10.47
CA GLN A 35 -30.81 0.25 -11.57
C GLN A 35 -32.16 -0.17 -12.17
N SER A 36 -32.66 -1.38 -11.88
CA SER A 36 -34.01 -1.78 -12.26
C SER A 36 -35.03 -0.71 -11.86
N PRO A 37 -36.00 -0.37 -12.72
CA PRO A 37 -37.08 0.52 -12.35
C PRO A 37 -37.79 -0.04 -11.13
N ILE A 38 -38.09 0.83 -10.16
CA ILE A 38 -38.95 0.46 -9.04
C ILE A 38 -40.32 0.17 -9.64
N LYS A 39 -40.64 -1.11 -9.80
CA LYS A 39 -41.99 -1.53 -10.12
C LYS A 39 -42.79 -1.28 -8.86
N CYS A 40 -43.48 -0.14 -8.81
CA CYS A 40 -44.55 0.13 -7.86
C CYS A 40 -45.38 -1.16 -7.73
N PHE A 41 -45.75 -1.61 -6.53
CA PHE A 41 -46.47 -2.86 -6.23
C PHE A 41 -45.67 -4.09 -5.76
N THR A 42 -44.41 -3.96 -5.36
CA THR A 42 -43.78 -5.03 -4.56
C THR A 42 -43.64 -4.56 -3.11
N GLU A 43 -44.24 -5.26 -2.15
CA GLU A 43 -44.08 -5.04 -0.69
C GLU A 43 -42.65 -5.40 -0.21
N VAL A 44 -41.68 -5.37 -1.12
CA VAL A 44 -40.33 -5.88 -0.93
C VAL A 44 -39.38 -4.68 -0.84
N ASP A 45 -39.18 -4.21 0.38
CA ASP A 45 -38.31 -3.06 0.66
C ASP A 45 -36.92 -3.46 1.16
N MET A 46 -36.81 -4.63 1.82
CA MET A 46 -35.59 -5.10 2.47
C MET A 46 -35.01 -6.32 1.76
N VAL A 47 -33.68 -6.42 1.72
CA VAL A 47 -32.98 -7.55 1.09
C VAL A 47 -33.34 -8.88 1.77
N ALA A 48 -33.65 -8.89 3.06
CA ALA A 48 -34.14 -10.07 3.78
C ALA A 48 -35.35 -10.73 3.11
N MET A 49 -36.23 -9.97 2.47
CA MET A 49 -37.42 -10.52 1.82
C MET A 49 -37.09 -11.34 0.56
N LEU A 50 -35.93 -11.08 -0.05
CA LEU A 50 -35.38 -11.84 -1.17
C LEU A 50 -34.66 -13.13 -0.72
N ILE A 51 -34.47 -13.33 0.59
CA ILE A 51 -33.75 -14.47 1.16
C ILE A 51 -34.76 -15.45 1.75
N ASP A 52 -34.54 -16.74 1.52
CA ASP A 52 -35.18 -17.84 2.25
C ASP A 52 -34.44 -18.03 3.57
N GLY A 53 -35.06 -17.64 4.67
CA GLY A 53 -34.45 -17.66 6.00
C GLY A 53 -34.13 -19.07 6.52
N GLU A 54 -34.86 -20.09 6.05
CA GLU A 54 -34.62 -21.49 6.47
C GLU A 54 -33.46 -22.09 5.68
N LYS A 55 -33.41 -21.83 4.37
CA LYS A 55 -32.39 -22.38 3.48
C LYS A 55 -31.10 -21.55 3.43
N SER A 56 -31.16 -20.30 3.90
CA SER A 56 -30.07 -19.31 3.72
C SER A 56 -29.67 -19.14 2.25
N GLU A 57 -30.66 -19.13 1.36
CA GLU A 57 -30.50 -19.03 -0.09
C GLU A 57 -31.39 -17.92 -0.66
N TRP A 58 -31.08 -17.44 -1.86
CA TRP A 58 -31.92 -16.46 -2.55
C TRP A 58 -33.20 -17.10 -3.07
N LYS A 59 -34.33 -16.40 -2.93
CA LYS A 59 -35.59 -16.74 -3.59
C LYS A 59 -35.50 -16.37 -5.07
N VAL A 60 -34.84 -17.22 -5.85
CA VAL A 60 -34.48 -16.97 -7.27
C VAL A 60 -35.68 -16.48 -8.09
N GLU A 61 -36.85 -17.09 -7.93
CA GLU A 61 -38.07 -16.70 -8.66
C GLU A 61 -38.54 -15.28 -8.33
N VAL A 62 -38.42 -14.86 -7.06
CA VAL A 62 -38.74 -13.49 -6.62
C VAL A 62 -37.73 -12.52 -7.21
N VAL A 63 -36.44 -12.85 -7.12
CA VAL A 63 -35.36 -12.02 -7.66
C VAL A 63 -35.55 -11.80 -9.17
N LYS A 64 -35.77 -12.84 -9.96
CA LYS A 64 -35.98 -12.74 -11.41
C LYS A 64 -37.24 -11.96 -11.80
N LYS A 65 -38.26 -11.91 -10.94
CA LYS A 65 -39.48 -11.13 -11.18
C LYS A 65 -39.28 -9.64 -10.89
N VAL A 66 -38.51 -9.33 -9.85
CA VAL A 66 -38.29 -7.96 -9.35
C VAL A 66 -37.24 -7.22 -10.17
N PHE A 67 -36.12 -7.87 -10.49
CA PHE A 67 -34.97 -7.25 -11.13
C PHE A 67 -34.86 -7.64 -12.61
N ASN A 68 -34.07 -6.87 -13.38
CA ASN A 68 -33.66 -7.28 -14.72
C ASN A 68 -32.71 -8.49 -14.67
N GLU A 69 -32.53 -9.16 -15.80
CA GLU A 69 -31.78 -10.42 -15.89
C GLU A 69 -30.34 -10.30 -15.37
N VAL A 70 -29.64 -9.24 -15.75
CA VAL A 70 -28.24 -8.98 -15.33
C VAL A 70 -28.15 -8.82 -13.82
N GLU A 71 -29.04 -8.00 -13.23
CA GLU A 71 -29.05 -7.79 -11.78
C GLU A 71 -29.48 -9.04 -11.02
N ALA A 72 -30.44 -9.80 -11.54
CA ALA A 72 -30.91 -11.03 -10.94
C ALA A 72 -29.79 -12.09 -10.88
N GLU A 73 -29.00 -12.22 -11.94
CA GLU A 73 -27.81 -13.09 -11.97
C GLU A 73 -26.78 -12.68 -10.91
N ILE A 74 -26.47 -11.38 -10.83
CA ILE A 74 -25.52 -10.86 -9.84
C ILE A 74 -26.02 -11.15 -8.43
N ILE A 75 -27.29 -10.83 -8.13
CA ILE A 75 -27.90 -11.04 -6.81
C ILE A 75 -27.85 -12.52 -6.43
N CYS A 76 -28.28 -13.42 -7.31
CA CYS A 76 -28.27 -14.86 -7.04
C CYS A 76 -26.84 -15.40 -6.84
N GLY A 77 -25.83 -14.77 -7.43
CA GLY A 77 -24.42 -15.10 -7.23
C GLY A 77 -23.81 -14.54 -5.93
N LEU A 78 -24.49 -13.64 -5.21
CA LEU A 78 -23.98 -13.10 -3.96
C LEU A 78 -24.07 -14.14 -2.83
N PRO A 79 -23.04 -14.26 -1.97
CA PRO A 79 -23.11 -15.16 -0.84
C PRO A 79 -24.10 -14.64 0.22
N VAL A 80 -25.02 -15.51 0.64
CA VAL A 80 -25.89 -15.31 1.81
C VAL A 80 -25.25 -15.95 3.04
N SER A 81 -25.47 -15.38 4.22
CA SER A 81 -24.93 -15.94 5.45
C SER A 81 -25.67 -17.21 5.88
N LYS A 82 -25.01 -18.36 5.79
CA LYS A 82 -25.51 -19.65 6.32
C LYS A 82 -25.73 -19.69 7.84
N THR A 83 -25.08 -18.80 8.58
CA THR A 83 -25.17 -18.74 10.06
C THR A 83 -25.97 -17.54 10.54
N GLY A 84 -26.77 -16.90 9.67
CA GLY A 84 -27.59 -15.72 10.04
C GLY A 84 -26.81 -14.48 10.55
N ARG A 85 -25.53 -14.32 10.19
CA ARG A 85 -24.72 -13.14 10.56
C ARG A 85 -25.37 -11.86 10.04
N SER A 86 -25.25 -10.80 10.83
CA SER A 86 -25.71 -9.47 10.45
C SER A 86 -24.96 -8.92 9.24
N ASN A 87 -25.57 -7.93 8.60
CA ASN A 87 -24.98 -7.19 7.48
C ASN A 87 -23.72 -6.43 7.92
N LYS A 88 -22.78 -6.20 6.99
CA LYS A 88 -21.52 -5.49 7.29
C LYS A 88 -21.17 -4.49 6.20
N GLN A 89 -20.76 -3.28 6.58
CA GLN A 89 -20.16 -2.35 5.63
C GLN A 89 -18.73 -2.74 5.29
N ILE A 90 -18.41 -2.74 4.00
CA ILE A 90 -17.09 -3.02 3.47
C ILE A 90 -16.64 -1.90 2.54
N TRP A 91 -15.33 -1.75 2.42
CA TRP A 91 -14.70 -0.85 1.47
C TRP A 91 -14.55 -1.56 0.12
N ALA A 92 -15.49 -1.32 -0.79
CA ALA A 92 -15.54 -2.00 -2.09
C ALA A 92 -14.27 -1.83 -2.95
N PRO A 93 -13.57 -0.68 -2.95
CA PRO A 93 -12.33 -0.53 -3.71
C PRO A 93 -11.15 -1.40 -3.24
N SER A 94 -11.26 -2.06 -2.09
CA SER A 94 -10.24 -2.99 -1.59
C SER A 94 -10.68 -4.44 -1.76
N LYS A 95 -9.77 -5.29 -2.25
CA LYS A 95 -10.01 -6.73 -2.40
C LYS A 95 -10.31 -7.44 -1.07
N SER A 96 -9.76 -6.95 0.04
CA SER A 96 -10.05 -7.49 1.38
C SER A 96 -11.36 -6.96 1.97
N GLY A 97 -11.96 -5.93 1.36
CA GLY A 97 -13.08 -5.18 1.94
C GLY A 97 -12.67 -4.27 3.10
N VAL A 98 -11.38 -4.22 3.46
CA VAL A 98 -10.85 -3.34 4.52
C VAL A 98 -10.35 -2.04 3.90
N PHE A 99 -10.72 -0.92 4.52
CA PHE A 99 -10.27 0.40 4.11
C PHE A 99 -8.75 0.55 4.23
N ASN A 100 -8.12 1.12 3.21
CA ASN A 100 -6.74 1.59 3.27
C ASN A 100 -6.56 2.79 2.34
N VAL A 101 -5.60 3.65 2.68
CA VAL A 101 -5.34 4.92 1.96
C VAL A 101 -5.00 4.70 0.49
N LYS A 102 -4.24 3.65 0.15
CA LYS A 102 -3.86 3.33 -1.23
C LYS A 102 -5.09 3.08 -2.12
N SER A 103 -5.98 2.19 -1.68
CA SER A 103 -7.22 1.89 -2.42
C SER A 103 -8.16 3.09 -2.48
N ALA A 104 -8.19 3.91 -1.43
CA ALA A 104 -8.99 5.14 -1.40
C ALA A 104 -8.52 6.17 -2.43
N TYR A 105 -7.20 6.37 -2.53
CA TYR A 105 -6.60 7.25 -3.52
C TYR A 105 -6.92 6.81 -4.95
N HIS A 106 -6.73 5.54 -5.28
CA HIS A 106 -7.05 5.03 -6.63
C HIS A 106 -8.55 5.14 -6.95
N PHE A 107 -9.42 4.87 -5.98
CA PHE A 107 -10.87 5.01 -6.14
C PHE A 107 -11.27 6.47 -6.41
N GLU A 108 -10.70 7.42 -5.67
CA GLU A 108 -10.93 8.84 -5.90
C GLU A 108 -10.49 9.25 -7.31
N MET A 109 -9.31 8.80 -7.74
CA MET A 109 -8.79 9.10 -9.07
C MET A 109 -9.68 8.54 -10.19
N GLN A 110 -10.22 7.32 -10.02
CA GLN A 110 -11.21 6.75 -10.94
C GLN A 110 -12.50 7.56 -10.97
N MET A 111 -13.06 7.91 -9.80
CA MET A 111 -14.28 8.70 -9.70
C MET A 111 -14.17 10.07 -10.39
N ARG A 112 -12.98 10.70 -10.33
CA ARG A 112 -12.69 11.96 -11.04
C ARG A 112 -12.64 11.76 -12.55
N ARG A 113 -11.99 10.71 -13.04
CA ARG A 113 -11.93 10.38 -14.48
C ARG A 113 -13.34 10.13 -15.05
N SER A 114 -14.24 9.56 -14.25
CA SER A 114 -15.64 9.33 -14.63
C SER A 114 -16.58 10.52 -14.39
N GLY A 115 -16.08 11.68 -13.94
CA GLY A 115 -16.88 12.89 -13.71
C GLY A 115 -17.87 12.82 -12.53
N CYS A 116 -17.73 11.86 -11.62
CA CYS A 116 -18.71 11.58 -10.55
C CYS A 116 -18.46 12.38 -9.25
N LEU A 117 -17.39 13.19 -9.18
CA LEU A 117 -17.10 14.09 -8.06
C LEU A 117 -17.17 15.54 -8.55
N VAL A 118 -18.15 16.30 -8.05
CA VAL A 118 -18.13 17.77 -8.15
C VAL A 118 -17.12 18.26 -7.13
N GLU A 119 -16.09 18.96 -7.59
CA GLU A 119 -14.97 19.42 -6.76
C GLU A 119 -15.42 20.44 -5.72
N GLY A 120 -15.30 20.10 -4.45
CA GLY A 120 -14.91 21.07 -3.43
C GLY A 120 -13.39 21.09 -3.43
N SER A 121 -12.80 22.17 -3.95
CA SER A 121 -11.35 22.33 -4.10
C SER A 121 -10.65 22.17 -2.74
N SER A 122 -10.01 21.01 -2.54
CA SER A 122 -9.11 20.81 -1.41
C SER A 122 -7.73 21.36 -1.77
N PRO A 123 -7.10 22.21 -0.95
CA PRO A 123 -5.80 22.82 -1.25
C PRO A 123 -4.64 21.82 -1.43
N VAL A 124 -4.86 20.53 -1.14
CA VAL A 124 -3.85 19.46 -1.31
C VAL A 124 -3.80 18.92 -2.76
N GLN A 125 -4.74 19.30 -3.63
CA GLN A 125 -4.77 18.91 -5.06
C GLN A 125 -3.80 19.75 -5.92
N LYS A 126 -2.49 19.58 -5.77
CA LYS A 126 -1.53 20.09 -6.78
C LYS A 126 -0.33 19.16 -6.96
N TRP A 127 -0.55 17.95 -7.47
CA TRP A 127 0.51 17.24 -8.20
C TRP A 127 -0.12 16.65 -9.47
N PRO A 128 0.34 17.04 -10.68
CA PRO A 128 -0.09 16.43 -11.94
C PRO A 128 0.23 14.94 -11.91
N SER A 129 -0.70 14.10 -12.37
CA SER A 129 -0.60 12.64 -12.30
C SER A 129 0.26 12.01 -13.41
N GLU A 130 1.24 12.74 -13.94
CA GLU A 130 2.32 12.06 -14.62
C GLU A 130 3.18 11.47 -13.52
N GLU A 131 3.19 10.14 -13.39
CA GLU A 131 4.19 9.46 -12.54
C GLU A 131 5.56 9.78 -13.14
N VAL A 132 6.14 10.89 -12.72
CA VAL A 132 7.46 11.32 -13.18
C VAL A 132 8.46 10.38 -12.55
N ASP A 133 9.24 9.69 -13.40
CA ASP A 133 10.31 8.80 -12.96
C ASP A 133 11.19 9.51 -11.91
N PHE A 134 11.42 8.87 -10.76
CA PHE A 134 12.21 9.46 -9.67
C PHE A 134 13.61 9.84 -10.18
N GLY A 135 14.19 9.06 -11.09
CA GLY A 135 15.47 9.39 -11.72
C GLY A 135 15.41 10.69 -12.53
N PHE A 136 14.33 10.90 -13.28
CA PHE A 136 14.08 12.17 -13.96
C PHE A 136 13.92 13.34 -12.98
N VAL A 137 13.12 13.19 -11.91
CA VAL A 137 12.92 14.24 -10.90
C VAL A 137 14.23 14.57 -10.19
N TRP A 138 14.99 13.55 -9.78
CA TRP A 138 16.30 13.71 -9.15
C TRP A 138 17.28 14.44 -10.06
N ARG A 139 17.37 14.04 -11.33
CA ARG A 139 18.22 14.71 -12.32
C ARG A 139 17.83 16.17 -12.51
N LYS A 140 16.53 16.49 -12.52
CA LYS A 140 16.07 17.87 -12.56
C LYS A 140 16.51 18.62 -11.31
N MET A 141 16.33 18.06 -10.11
CA MET A 141 16.78 18.67 -8.87
C MET A 141 18.29 18.97 -8.90
N THR A 142 19.12 18.05 -9.40
CA THR A 142 20.59 18.29 -9.51
C THR A 142 20.99 19.41 -10.47
N GLN A 143 20.09 19.84 -11.36
CA GLN A 143 20.34 20.94 -12.31
C GLN A 143 19.93 22.30 -11.75
N PHE A 144 19.02 22.34 -10.77
CA PHE A 144 18.41 23.58 -10.28
C PHE A 144 18.71 23.89 -8.81
N LEU A 145 19.03 22.88 -8.00
CA LEU A 145 19.32 23.04 -6.58
C LEU A 145 20.82 23.13 -6.33
N SER A 146 21.20 23.91 -5.33
CA SER A 146 22.56 23.94 -4.79
C SER A 146 22.92 22.62 -4.10
N MET A 147 24.22 22.42 -3.83
CA MET A 147 24.69 21.22 -3.13
C MET A 147 24.06 21.08 -1.73
N GLU A 148 23.93 22.18 -0.99
CA GLU A 148 23.32 22.16 0.34
C GLU A 148 21.82 21.79 0.29
N GLU A 149 21.09 22.31 -0.70
CA GLU A 149 19.68 21.97 -0.90
C GLU A 149 19.51 20.50 -1.34
N LEU A 150 20.43 19.97 -2.15
CA LEU A 150 20.44 18.57 -2.54
C LEU A 150 20.73 17.64 -1.36
N GLU A 151 21.67 18.02 -0.48
CA GLU A 151 21.95 17.29 0.76
C GLU A 151 20.73 17.24 1.66
N LEU A 152 20.09 18.40 1.90
CA LEU A 152 18.86 18.46 2.68
C LEU A 152 17.75 17.60 2.05
N THR A 153 17.60 17.67 0.73
CA THR A 153 16.63 16.86 -0.02
C THR A 153 16.91 15.35 0.15
N ALA A 154 18.17 14.92 0.05
CA ALA A 154 18.56 13.53 0.26
C ALA A 154 18.26 13.06 1.68
N ILE A 155 18.54 13.90 2.68
CA ILE A 155 18.25 13.61 4.10
C ILE A 155 16.74 13.46 4.32
N VAL A 156 15.91 14.35 3.74
CA VAL A 156 14.46 14.26 3.83
C VAL A 156 13.95 12.97 3.19
N LEU A 157 14.42 12.62 1.99
CA LEU A 157 14.05 11.37 1.30
C LEU A 157 14.42 10.12 2.13
N ARG A 158 15.62 10.10 2.73
CA ARG A 158 16.06 9.03 3.63
C ARG A 158 15.14 8.90 4.85
N ASN A 159 14.74 10.02 5.45
CA ASN A 159 13.84 10.03 6.61
C ASN A 159 12.43 9.56 6.26
N ILE A 160 11.89 9.96 5.10
CA ILE A 160 10.61 9.44 4.59
C ILE A 160 10.67 7.93 4.40
N TRP A 161 11.74 7.42 3.78
CA TRP A 161 11.95 5.99 3.57
C TRP A 161 12.08 5.24 4.90
N SER A 162 12.89 5.73 5.83
CA SER A 162 13.10 5.11 7.15
C SER A 162 11.81 5.05 7.96
N ARG A 163 11.07 6.16 7.99
CA ARG A 163 9.75 6.26 8.63
C ARG A 163 8.76 5.24 8.07
N ARG A 164 8.67 5.12 6.75
CA ARG A 164 7.83 4.12 6.08
C ARG A 164 8.24 2.71 6.49
N ASN A 165 9.54 2.42 6.52
CA ASN A 165 10.03 1.09 6.88
C ASN A 165 9.75 0.75 8.34
N LYS A 166 9.96 1.66 9.29
CA LYS A 166 9.55 1.47 10.69
C LYS A 166 8.06 1.18 10.82
N PHE A 167 7.23 1.88 10.05
CA PHE A 167 5.79 1.60 10.04
C PHE A 167 5.47 0.21 9.47
N ILE A 168 6.10 -0.18 8.36
CA ILE A 168 5.82 -1.46 7.69
C ILE A 168 6.37 -2.66 8.47
N PHE A 169 7.59 -2.59 8.97
CA PHE A 169 8.30 -3.73 9.55
C PHE A 169 8.23 -3.79 11.07
N GLU A 170 8.07 -2.65 11.75
CA GLU A 170 8.06 -2.56 13.22
C GLU A 170 6.68 -2.14 13.76
N SER A 171 5.68 -1.92 12.89
CA SER A 171 4.35 -1.40 13.24
C SER A 171 4.38 -0.08 14.02
N CYS A 172 5.48 0.67 13.93
CA CYS A 172 5.68 1.92 14.66
C CYS A 172 5.26 3.13 13.83
N PHE A 173 4.24 3.85 14.28
CA PHE A 173 3.80 5.10 13.66
C PHE A 173 4.38 6.31 14.39
N ASN A 174 5.40 6.93 13.81
CA ASN A 174 5.88 8.24 14.27
C ASN A 174 4.97 9.36 13.72
N SER A 175 5.07 10.62 14.12
CA SER A 175 4.35 11.73 13.43
C SER A 175 5.12 12.23 12.19
N PRO A 176 4.47 12.52 11.04
CA PRO A 176 5.14 13.17 9.91
C PRO A 176 5.68 14.57 10.24
N ALA A 177 5.12 15.23 11.26
CA ALA A 177 5.61 16.53 11.73
C ALA A 177 7.08 16.49 12.17
N ASN A 178 7.56 15.32 12.62
CA ASN A 178 8.92 15.17 13.13
C ASN A 178 9.95 14.89 12.02
N ILE A 179 9.56 14.86 10.74
CA ILE A 179 10.48 14.57 9.62
C ILE A 179 11.56 15.66 9.51
N PHE A 180 11.19 16.93 9.67
CA PHE A 180 12.15 18.04 9.58
C PHE A 180 13.09 18.06 10.79
N GLU A 181 12.56 17.85 12.00
CA GLU A 181 13.38 17.72 13.21
C GLU A 181 14.37 16.55 13.11
N GLN A 182 13.93 15.40 12.61
CA GLN A 182 14.80 14.24 12.34
C GLN A 182 15.82 14.49 11.24
N ALA A 183 15.46 15.29 10.22
CA ALA A 183 16.37 15.67 9.14
C ALA A 183 17.50 16.57 9.67
N GLU A 184 17.16 17.58 10.47
CA GLU A 184 18.15 18.46 11.12
C GLU A 184 19.04 17.68 12.08
N MET A 185 18.47 16.81 12.92
CA MET A 185 19.25 15.91 13.78
C MET A 185 20.19 15.01 12.96
N SER A 186 19.71 14.42 11.88
CA SER A 186 20.54 13.58 10.99
C SER A 186 21.65 14.38 10.30
N LYS A 187 21.37 15.64 9.90
CA LYS A 187 22.37 16.55 9.33
C LYS A 187 23.43 16.91 10.37
N ALA A 188 23.00 17.23 11.59
CA ALA A 188 23.90 17.54 12.71
C ALA A 188 24.78 16.33 13.07
N GLU A 189 24.20 15.13 13.18
CA GLU A 189 24.94 13.89 13.41
C GLU A 189 25.96 13.63 12.31
N TYR A 190 25.57 13.77 11.03
CA TYR A 190 26.46 13.61 9.89
C TYR A 190 27.60 14.63 9.90
N MET A 191 27.27 15.90 10.19
CA MET A 191 28.25 16.98 10.31
C MET A 191 29.22 16.67 11.43
N VAL A 192 28.76 16.30 12.63
CA VAL A 192 29.61 15.90 13.76
C VAL A 192 30.49 14.69 13.42
N ALA A 193 29.95 13.67 12.76
CA ALA A 193 30.71 12.49 12.36
C ALA A 193 31.82 12.82 11.34
N ASN A 194 31.63 13.85 10.52
CA ASN A 194 32.57 14.27 9.48
C ASN A 194 33.44 15.48 9.86
N SER A 195 33.04 16.27 10.87
CA SER A 195 33.73 17.44 11.41
C SER A 195 34.52 17.12 12.67
N ALA A 196 34.26 15.97 13.30
CA ALA A 196 35.25 15.32 14.11
C ALA A 196 36.49 15.14 13.23
N GLU A 197 37.45 16.05 13.36
CA GLU A 197 38.83 15.74 13.08
C GLU A 197 39.09 14.42 13.80
N CYS A 198 39.15 13.34 13.03
CA CYS A 198 39.75 12.12 13.50
C CYS A 198 41.08 12.57 14.10
N PRO A 199 41.33 12.39 15.41
CA PRO A 199 42.60 12.80 16.01
C PRO A 199 43.68 12.05 15.25
N GLY A 200 44.36 12.78 14.35
CA GLY A 200 45.14 12.21 13.27
C GLY A 200 44.34 11.29 12.32
N ARG A 201 43.99 11.82 11.13
CA ARG A 201 44.56 11.18 9.94
C ARG A 201 46.07 11.42 9.97
N ASN A 202 46.74 10.80 10.93
CA ASN A 202 47.99 10.21 10.56
C ASN A 202 47.63 9.34 9.37
N LEU A 203 48.48 9.33 8.36
CA LEU A 203 48.76 8.10 7.64
C LEU A 203 49.30 7.06 8.65
N ALA A 204 48.62 6.86 9.79
CA ALA A 204 48.57 5.60 10.46
C ALA A 204 48.05 4.73 9.34
N GLU A 205 48.98 4.01 8.74
CA GLU A 205 48.77 2.75 8.06
C GLU A 205 47.32 2.38 8.34
N ARG A 206 46.45 2.47 7.32
CA ARG A 206 45.36 1.49 7.29
C ARG A 206 46.13 0.23 7.63
N GLU A 207 46.00 -0.29 8.85
CA GLU A 207 46.42 -1.65 9.09
C GLU A 207 45.70 -2.31 7.94
N GLU A 208 46.46 -2.74 6.93
CA GLU A 208 45.91 -3.62 5.93
C GLU A 208 45.31 -4.68 6.83
N VAL A 209 43.97 -4.70 6.92
CA VAL A 209 43.26 -5.67 7.73
C VAL A 209 43.49 -6.94 6.93
N ARG A 210 44.69 -7.48 7.10
CA ARG A 210 45.24 -8.56 6.32
C ARG A 210 44.35 -9.69 6.67
N TRP A 211 43.67 -10.23 5.67
CA TRP A 211 42.70 -11.29 5.84
C TRP A 211 43.24 -12.36 6.79
N ARG A 212 42.66 -12.46 7.99
CA ARG A 212 43.02 -13.48 8.99
C ARG A 212 41.96 -14.55 9.02
N LYS A 213 42.44 -15.79 9.23
CA LYS A 213 41.60 -16.95 9.46
C LYS A 213 40.69 -16.72 10.67
N PRO A 214 39.43 -17.19 10.63
CA PRO A 214 38.55 -17.13 11.81
C PRO A 214 39.16 -17.89 12.98
N ARG A 215 38.80 -17.50 14.21
CA ARG A 215 39.18 -18.26 15.41
C ARG A 215 38.37 -19.56 15.45
N GLU A 216 38.89 -20.56 16.15
CA GLU A 216 38.20 -21.84 16.33
C GLU A 216 36.79 -21.64 16.91
N GLY A 217 35.78 -22.27 16.29
CA GLY A 217 34.37 -22.10 16.64
C GLY A 217 33.70 -20.83 16.09
N VAL A 218 34.39 -20.03 15.27
CA VAL A 218 33.85 -18.82 14.65
C VAL A 218 33.71 -19.01 13.14
N THR A 219 32.50 -18.82 12.62
CA THR A 219 32.26 -18.73 11.18
C THR A 219 32.38 -17.28 10.71
N LYS A 220 33.09 -17.06 9.61
CA LYS A 220 33.22 -15.74 8.98
C LYS A 220 32.35 -15.64 7.75
N LEU A 221 31.56 -14.57 7.69
CA LEU A 221 30.72 -14.23 6.54
C LEU A 221 31.45 -13.21 5.67
N ASN A 222 31.64 -13.56 4.41
CA ASN A 222 32.12 -12.70 3.33
C ASN A 222 30.97 -12.40 2.40
N TRP A 223 30.77 -11.14 2.02
CA TRP A 223 29.78 -10.79 1.01
C TRP A 223 30.34 -9.75 0.05
N ASP A 224 29.86 -9.78 -1.19
CA ASP A 224 30.14 -8.77 -2.21
C ASP A 224 28.94 -8.61 -3.15
N ALA A 225 28.84 -7.46 -3.82
CA ALA A 225 27.79 -7.17 -4.78
C ALA A 225 28.38 -6.68 -6.10
N ALA A 226 27.93 -7.27 -7.20
CA ALA A 226 28.35 -6.93 -8.54
C ALA A 226 27.20 -6.29 -9.32
N PHE A 227 27.52 -5.26 -10.10
CA PHE A 227 26.57 -4.59 -10.99
C PHE A 227 27.11 -4.58 -12.43
N LEU A 228 26.35 -5.17 -13.36
CA LEU A 228 26.69 -5.20 -14.77
C LEU A 228 25.93 -4.09 -15.51
N LYS A 229 26.63 -3.02 -15.85
CA LYS A 229 26.06 -1.80 -16.44
C LYS A 229 25.28 -2.05 -17.74
N ASP A 230 25.83 -2.87 -18.63
CA ASP A 230 25.28 -3.06 -19.99
C ASP A 230 23.95 -3.82 -20.01
N SER A 231 23.76 -4.74 -19.05
CA SER A 231 22.54 -5.54 -18.94
C SER A 231 21.60 -5.05 -17.83
N LYS A 232 22.00 -4.01 -17.07
CA LYS A 232 21.30 -3.52 -15.88
C LYS A 232 20.97 -4.61 -14.86
N ARG A 233 21.81 -5.64 -14.77
CA ARG A 233 21.67 -6.73 -13.80
C ARG A 233 22.56 -6.49 -12.60
N MET A 234 22.07 -6.81 -11.42
CA MET A 234 22.85 -6.81 -10.19
C MET A 234 22.81 -8.20 -9.59
N GLY A 235 23.85 -8.59 -8.87
CA GLY A 235 23.83 -9.80 -8.08
C GLY A 235 24.68 -9.66 -6.84
N ALA A 236 24.34 -10.39 -5.79
CA ALA A 236 25.09 -10.41 -4.54
C ALA A 236 25.52 -11.83 -4.21
N GLY A 237 26.76 -12.01 -3.77
CA GLY A 237 27.30 -13.29 -3.32
C GLY A 237 27.61 -13.23 -1.83
N VAL A 238 27.33 -14.31 -1.11
CA VAL A 238 27.77 -14.51 0.26
C VAL A 238 28.49 -15.85 0.40
N VAL A 239 29.56 -15.89 1.20
CA VAL A 239 30.36 -17.08 1.49
C VAL A 239 30.61 -17.15 3.00
N PHE A 240 30.30 -18.29 3.59
CA PHE A 240 30.60 -18.62 4.98
C PHE A 240 31.84 -19.50 5.03
N ARG A 241 32.81 -19.14 5.86
CA ARG A 241 34.05 -19.88 6.04
C ARG A 241 34.30 -20.21 7.49
N ASP A 242 34.87 -21.38 7.75
CA ASP A 242 35.31 -21.76 9.09
C ASP A 242 36.76 -21.36 9.39
N GLN A 243 37.28 -21.80 10.54
CA GLN A 243 38.65 -21.57 10.98
C GLN A 243 39.73 -22.21 10.09
N GLU A 244 39.40 -23.20 9.27
CA GLU A 244 40.30 -23.88 8.33
C GLU A 244 40.27 -23.22 6.94
N TRP A 245 39.43 -22.18 6.75
CA TRP A 245 39.10 -21.51 5.49
C TRP A 245 38.16 -22.28 4.57
N ASP A 246 37.66 -23.42 5.01
CA ASP A 246 36.75 -24.23 4.23
C ASP A 246 35.42 -23.52 4.07
N ILE A 247 34.86 -23.63 2.87
CA ILE A 247 33.57 -23.04 2.54
C ILE A 247 32.50 -23.94 3.16
N LEU A 248 31.85 -23.43 4.20
CA LEU A 248 30.71 -24.10 4.80
C LEU A 248 29.46 -23.94 3.94
N LEU A 249 29.28 -22.74 3.37
CA LEU A 249 28.12 -22.38 2.56
C LEU A 249 28.46 -21.23 1.63
N SER A 250 27.96 -21.28 0.40
CA SER A 250 27.93 -20.13 -0.51
C SER A 250 26.55 -19.96 -1.09
N ALA A 251 26.06 -18.73 -1.16
CA ALA A 251 24.81 -18.40 -1.84
C ALA A 251 24.98 -17.20 -2.75
N PHE A 252 24.22 -17.20 -3.83
CA PHE A 252 24.19 -16.12 -4.81
C PHE A 252 22.74 -15.69 -5.03
N ILE A 253 22.53 -14.37 -5.06
CA ILE A 253 21.25 -13.73 -5.28
C ILE A 253 21.36 -12.96 -6.61
N PRO A 254 20.73 -13.44 -7.70
CA PRO A 254 20.72 -12.78 -9.01
C PRO A 254 19.80 -11.57 -9.12
#